data_AF-A0A9W7GI53-F1
#
_entry.id   AF-A0A9W7GI53-F1
#
_cell.length_a   1.000
_cell.length_b   1.000
_cell.length_c   1.000
_cell.angle_alpha   90.00
_cell.angle_beta   90.00
_cell.angle_gamma   90.00
#
_symmetry.space_group_name_H-M   'P 1'
#
loop_
_entity.id
_entity.type
_entity.pdbx_description
1 polymer ?
#
loop_
_entity_poly.entity_id
_entity_poly.type
_entity_poly.pdbx_seq_one_letter_code
_entity_poly.pdbx_strand_id
1 'polypeptide(L)'
;MNGLFNTVSNAVASGSNTGNSIMANGDTTVLAVRSYKCSQGTCATSMSMLYTDDLNGEVKCLEDNASCVLDGENARRGMWVAGTGSGTLILRALTFDKGYSGNGGGVSIYSGAIVDLKLLVFSNNRATSSSYGGGAIYVYSSGTTVNAYGTRFNGNTADSGNGDDIYRHIGGTITIHNTCPSPYSSNTPIQGSALDTSGTINGNKYSYSCTPYSCNAGSYNPTTSNLLSACQDCGEGKYSASTGATSDATCQDCSEGKFSTSTGATSDVTCQDCGEGKFSTSTGATSDATCQDCSEGKFSTSTGATSDVTCQDCGEGKYSTSTGATSDATCQGENRQDLKLQHHQGCTLHSVGHPILYL
;
A
#
# COMPACT_ATOMS: atom_id res chain seq x y z
N MET A 1 23.15 -25.15 -6.87
CA MET A 1 22.94 -23.69 -6.76
C MET A 1 23.98 -23.02 -7.64
N ASN A 2 23.61 -22.58 -8.84
CA ASN A 2 24.49 -21.69 -9.61
C ASN A 2 24.47 -20.34 -8.87
N GLY A 3 25.62 -19.93 -8.31
CA GLY A 3 25.72 -18.75 -7.46
C GLY A 3 25.29 -17.47 -8.18
N LEU A 4 24.72 -16.53 -7.43
CA LEU A 4 24.34 -15.16 -7.85
C LEU A 4 25.35 -14.53 -8.83
N PHE A 5 26.62 -14.74 -8.55
CA PHE A 5 27.75 -14.33 -9.37
C PHE A 5 27.62 -14.71 -10.86
N ASN A 6 27.40 -16.00 -11.16
CA ASN A 6 27.28 -16.48 -12.54
C ASN A 6 26.02 -15.93 -13.22
N THR A 7 25.07 -15.39 -12.44
CA THR A 7 23.83 -14.86 -12.99
C THR A 7 24.03 -13.51 -13.67
N VAL A 8 24.78 -12.61 -13.04
CA VAL A 8 24.85 -11.19 -13.44
C VAL A 8 26.25 -10.76 -13.85
N SER A 9 27.31 -11.38 -13.34
CA SER A 9 28.68 -10.91 -13.60
C SER A 9 29.23 -11.47 -14.91
N ASN A 10 29.78 -10.61 -15.77
CA ASN A 10 30.23 -10.95 -17.14
C ASN A 10 31.60 -10.41 -17.55
N ALA A 11 32.26 -9.62 -16.71
CA ALA A 11 33.50 -8.98 -17.13
C ALA A 11 34.74 -9.87 -17.00
N VAL A 12 35.75 -9.57 -17.81
CA VAL A 12 37.06 -10.21 -17.73
C VAL A 12 38.09 -9.11 -17.52
N ALA A 13 38.46 -8.87 -16.26
CA ALA A 13 39.60 -8.00 -15.94
C ALA A 13 40.89 -8.83 -15.96
N SER A 14 42.04 -8.20 -16.23
CA SER A 14 43.35 -8.86 -16.31
C SER A 14 43.64 -9.70 -15.05
N GLY A 15 43.50 -11.03 -15.18
CA GLY A 15 43.73 -11.99 -14.09
C GLY A 15 42.49 -12.34 -13.26
N SER A 16 41.29 -11.97 -13.67
CA SER A 16 40.03 -12.34 -13.00
C SER A 16 38.94 -12.62 -14.03
N ASN A 17 38.59 -13.91 -14.19
CA ASN A 17 37.34 -14.27 -14.86
C ASN A 17 36.20 -14.06 -13.86
N THR A 18 35.37 -13.04 -14.09
CA THR A 18 34.27 -12.70 -13.20
C THR A 18 32.94 -13.29 -13.68
N GLY A 19 32.97 -14.53 -14.18
CA GLY A 19 31.77 -15.31 -14.45
C GLY A 19 31.30 -15.15 -15.89
N ASN A 20 30.38 -16.03 -16.30
CA ASN A 20 29.93 -16.10 -17.69
C ASN A 20 28.62 -15.34 -17.96
N SER A 21 28.07 -14.60 -16.99
CA SER A 21 26.71 -14.06 -16.93
C SER A 21 25.66 -14.82 -17.74
N ILE A 22 24.75 -15.51 -17.05
CA ILE A 22 23.60 -16.11 -17.74
C ILE A 22 22.54 -15.07 -18.16
N MET A 23 22.61 -13.84 -17.63
CA MET A 23 21.74 -12.74 -18.06
C MET A 23 22.19 -12.22 -19.42
N ALA A 24 21.30 -12.25 -20.41
CA ALA A 24 21.52 -11.60 -21.70
C ALA A 24 21.12 -10.11 -21.63
N ASN A 25 21.69 -9.30 -22.52
CA ASN A 25 21.34 -7.88 -22.59
C ASN A 25 19.86 -7.67 -22.94
N GLY A 26 19.19 -6.85 -22.14
CA GLY A 26 17.75 -6.56 -22.26
C GLY A 26 16.86 -7.46 -21.41
N ASP A 27 17.40 -8.54 -20.84
CA ASP A 27 16.62 -9.46 -20.00
C ASP A 27 16.40 -8.92 -18.58
N THR A 28 15.62 -9.65 -17.79
CA THR A 28 15.42 -9.41 -16.36
C THR A 28 15.89 -10.60 -15.53
N THR A 29 16.73 -10.33 -14.55
CA THR A 29 17.13 -11.27 -13.50
C THR A 29 16.37 -10.98 -12.22
N VAL A 30 15.72 -12.00 -11.66
CA VAL A 30 15.02 -11.91 -10.36
C VAL A 30 15.78 -12.69 -9.28
N LEU A 31 16.13 -12.00 -8.20
CA LEU A 31 16.84 -12.55 -7.05
C LEU A 31 15.85 -13.00 -5.96
N ALA A 32 16.10 -14.17 -5.38
CA ALA A 32 15.34 -14.64 -4.22
C ALA A 32 15.68 -13.84 -2.97
N VAL A 33 14.70 -13.65 -2.09
CA VAL A 33 14.85 -12.93 -0.81
C VAL A 33 15.84 -13.64 0.10
N ARG A 34 17.02 -13.04 0.29
CA ARG A 34 18.06 -13.45 1.24
C ARG A 34 19.24 -12.47 1.22
N SER A 35 20.18 -12.69 2.13
CA SER A 35 21.53 -12.12 2.04
C SER A 35 22.44 -13.00 1.18
N TYR A 36 23.23 -12.37 0.32
CA TYR A 36 24.24 -12.96 -0.52
C TYR A 36 25.61 -12.53 -0.01
N LYS A 37 26.53 -13.48 0.18
CA LYS A 37 27.85 -13.27 0.81
C LYS A 37 28.94 -14.03 0.06
N CYS A 38 30.08 -13.38 -0.14
CA CYS A 38 31.19 -13.96 -0.88
C CYS A 38 31.87 -15.11 -0.14
N SER A 39 31.92 -15.05 1.20
CA SER A 39 32.36 -16.14 2.06
C SER A 39 31.61 -17.46 1.82
N GLN A 40 30.42 -17.39 1.22
CA GLN A 40 29.59 -18.54 0.85
C GLN A 40 29.74 -18.95 -0.63
N GLY A 41 30.78 -18.47 -1.32
CA GLY A 41 31.11 -18.85 -2.69
C GLY A 41 30.29 -18.14 -3.77
N THR A 42 29.72 -16.96 -3.48
CA THR A 42 28.73 -16.31 -4.37
C THR A 42 29.25 -15.11 -5.18
N CYS A 43 30.57 -14.88 -5.33
CA CYS A 43 31.10 -13.59 -5.82
C CYS A 43 32.22 -13.66 -6.86
N ALA A 44 32.44 -12.48 -7.47
CA ALA A 44 33.22 -12.25 -8.68
C ALA A 44 34.73 -12.18 -8.58
N THR A 45 35.24 -11.37 -7.67
CA THR A 45 36.68 -11.15 -7.50
C THR A 45 36.95 -10.91 -6.03
N SER A 46 38.23 -10.91 -5.63
CA SER A 46 38.64 -10.45 -4.30
C SER A 46 38.18 -9.03 -3.94
N MET A 47 37.69 -8.22 -4.89
CA MET A 47 37.41 -6.79 -4.70
C MET A 47 35.93 -6.39 -4.83
N SER A 48 35.09 -7.15 -5.54
CA SER A 48 33.66 -6.83 -5.74
C SER A 48 32.74 -8.06 -5.62
N MET A 49 31.50 -7.87 -5.18
CA MET A 49 30.50 -8.94 -5.19
C MET A 49 30.00 -9.23 -6.61
N LEU A 50 29.57 -8.17 -7.31
CA LEU A 50 29.13 -8.21 -8.70
C LEU A 50 30.03 -7.33 -9.58
N TYR A 51 30.29 -7.78 -10.81
CA TYR A 51 31.03 -6.99 -11.80
C TYR A 51 30.39 -7.15 -13.17
N THR A 52 29.97 -6.04 -13.78
CA THR A 52 29.42 -6.01 -15.12
C THR A 52 30.21 -5.12 -16.06
N ASP A 53 30.37 -5.56 -17.31
CA ASP A 53 30.90 -4.79 -18.43
C ASP A 53 29.93 -4.88 -19.62
N ASP A 54 29.46 -3.75 -20.14
CA ASP A 54 28.48 -3.65 -21.23
C ASP A 54 27.18 -4.47 -21.03
N LEU A 55 26.74 -4.61 -19.77
CA LEU A 55 25.48 -5.26 -19.42
C LEU A 55 24.32 -4.26 -19.31
N ASN A 56 23.18 -4.57 -19.91
CA ASN A 56 21.92 -3.83 -19.74
C ASN A 56 20.72 -4.77 -19.54
N GLY A 57 19.60 -4.23 -19.07
CA GLY A 57 18.43 -4.99 -18.63
C GLY A 57 18.07 -4.66 -17.18
N GLU A 58 17.41 -5.55 -16.47
CA GLU A 58 17.00 -5.34 -15.07
C GLU A 58 17.52 -6.44 -14.14
N VAL A 59 18.13 -6.05 -13.02
CA VAL A 59 18.43 -6.94 -11.89
C VAL A 59 17.58 -6.49 -10.72
N LYS A 60 16.62 -7.33 -10.33
CA LYS A 60 15.65 -7.01 -9.29
C LYS A 60 15.59 -8.06 -8.20
N CYS A 61 15.25 -7.64 -6.99
CA CYS A 61 14.76 -8.58 -5.99
C CYS A 61 13.36 -9.08 -6.34
N LEU A 62 13.00 -10.25 -5.81
CA LEU A 62 11.65 -10.80 -5.91
C LEU A 62 10.62 -9.83 -5.31
N GLU A 63 10.96 -9.19 -4.19
CA GLU A 63 10.13 -8.22 -3.48
C GLU A 63 10.67 -6.80 -3.65
N ASP A 64 9.78 -5.80 -3.74
CA ASP A 64 10.15 -4.39 -3.92
C ASP A 64 10.53 -3.66 -2.62
N ASN A 65 10.87 -4.40 -1.55
CA ASN A 65 11.17 -3.89 -0.21
C ASN A 65 12.67 -3.91 0.15
N ALA A 66 13.55 -4.09 -0.85
CA ALA A 66 15.00 -4.17 -0.69
C ALA A 66 15.50 -5.39 0.13
N SER A 67 14.75 -6.48 0.19
CA SER A 67 15.07 -7.67 1.00
C SER A 67 16.18 -8.57 0.43
N CYS A 68 16.60 -8.36 -0.82
CA CYS A 68 17.78 -9.01 -1.38
C CYS A 68 19.03 -8.22 -1.03
N VAL A 69 19.80 -8.72 -0.07
CA VAL A 69 20.96 -8.02 0.49
C VAL A 69 22.24 -8.54 -0.15
N LEU A 70 22.96 -7.65 -0.82
CA LEU A 70 24.33 -7.83 -1.27
C LEU A 70 25.26 -7.34 -0.16
N ASP A 71 25.68 -8.26 0.72
CA ASP A 71 26.56 -7.97 1.86
C ASP A 71 28.04 -8.10 1.42
N GLY A 72 28.72 -6.95 1.36
CA GLY A 72 30.14 -6.85 0.98
C GLY A 72 31.11 -7.32 2.06
N GLU A 73 30.60 -7.73 3.22
CA GLU A 73 31.34 -8.32 4.35
C GLU A 73 32.47 -7.43 4.88
N ASN A 74 32.37 -6.11 4.70
CA ASN A 74 33.42 -5.12 4.98
C ASN A 74 34.75 -5.42 4.26
N ALA A 75 34.70 -6.17 3.16
CA ALA A 75 35.89 -6.62 2.45
C ALA A 75 35.84 -6.30 0.96
N ARG A 76 34.65 -6.10 0.40
CA ARG A 76 34.43 -6.00 -1.04
C ARG A 76 33.42 -4.93 -1.37
N ARG A 77 33.55 -4.34 -2.54
CA ARG A 77 32.51 -3.49 -3.13
C ARG A 77 31.25 -4.30 -3.40
N GLY A 78 30.08 -3.69 -3.26
CA GLY A 78 28.81 -4.30 -3.70
C GLY A 78 28.80 -4.61 -5.19
N MET A 79 28.91 -3.59 -6.05
CA MET A 79 28.90 -3.79 -7.51
C MET A 79 29.83 -2.83 -8.25
N TRP A 80 30.49 -3.35 -9.29
CA TRP A 80 31.18 -2.58 -10.31
C TRP A 80 30.36 -2.61 -11.60
N VAL A 81 30.09 -1.45 -12.19
CA VAL A 81 29.43 -1.30 -13.49
C VAL A 81 30.33 -0.51 -14.43
N ALA A 82 30.74 -1.13 -15.54
CA ALA A 82 31.47 -0.48 -16.62
C ALA A 82 30.66 -0.58 -17.91
N GLY A 83 30.34 0.56 -18.55
CA GLY A 83 29.52 0.56 -19.76
C GLY A 83 28.14 -0.09 -19.58
N THR A 84 27.30 0.03 -20.60
CA THR A 84 26.00 -0.68 -20.66
C THR A 84 25.62 -1.01 -22.10
N GLY A 85 26.58 -1.03 -23.04
CA GLY A 85 26.34 -1.37 -24.44
C GLY A 85 25.22 -0.54 -25.09
N SER A 86 25.13 0.76 -24.79
CA SER A 86 24.07 1.72 -25.17
C SER A 86 22.69 1.58 -24.51
N GLY A 87 22.43 0.49 -23.76
CA GLY A 87 21.20 0.29 -22.99
C GLY A 87 21.27 0.85 -21.56
N THR A 88 20.20 0.67 -20.80
CA THR A 88 20.15 1.02 -19.37
C THR A 88 20.21 -0.23 -18.51
N LEU A 89 21.06 -0.23 -17.48
CA LEU A 89 21.03 -1.21 -16.42
C LEU A 89 20.13 -0.71 -15.28
N ILE A 90 19.05 -1.44 -15.00
CA ILE A 90 18.13 -1.15 -13.91
C ILE A 90 18.49 -2.04 -12.72
N LEU A 91 18.80 -1.43 -11.58
CA LEU A 91 18.94 -2.12 -10.30
C LEU A 91 17.71 -1.81 -9.46
N ARG A 92 16.93 -2.83 -9.09
CA ARG A 92 15.67 -2.64 -8.38
C ARG A 92 15.60 -3.41 -7.07
N ALA A 93 15.19 -2.71 -6.01
CA ALA A 93 14.90 -3.30 -4.71
C ALA A 93 16.02 -4.20 -4.17
N LEU A 94 17.27 -3.75 -4.31
CA LEU A 94 18.44 -4.40 -3.75
C LEU A 94 18.95 -3.58 -2.56
N THR A 95 19.47 -4.27 -1.55
CA THR A 95 20.27 -3.63 -0.50
C THR A 95 21.74 -3.88 -0.78
N PHE A 96 22.56 -2.84 -0.82
CA PHE A 96 24.01 -2.92 -0.76
C PHE A 96 24.42 -2.60 0.68
N ASP A 97 24.90 -3.62 1.40
CA ASP A 97 25.28 -3.49 2.82
C ASP A 97 26.78 -3.79 3.00
N LYS A 98 27.44 -3.03 3.88
CA LYS A 98 28.84 -3.28 4.29
C LYS A 98 29.81 -3.41 3.13
N GLY A 99 29.55 -2.70 2.04
CA GLY A 99 30.44 -2.60 0.91
C GLY A 99 31.71 -1.84 1.30
N TYR A 100 32.88 -2.34 0.90
CA TYR A 100 34.18 -1.81 1.30
C TYR A 100 35.13 -1.76 0.11
N SER A 101 35.57 -0.55 -0.25
CA SER A 101 36.49 -0.35 -1.37
C SER A 101 37.20 1.00 -1.30
N GLY A 102 38.30 1.16 -2.04
CA GLY A 102 38.98 2.46 -2.18
C GLY A 102 38.03 3.55 -2.67
N ASN A 103 37.24 3.25 -3.70
CA ASN A 103 36.27 4.19 -4.27
C ASN A 103 34.91 3.48 -4.26
N GLY A 104 33.85 4.10 -3.76
CA GLY A 104 32.50 3.51 -3.81
C GLY A 104 32.37 2.15 -3.16
N GLY A 105 32.05 2.10 -1.86
CA GLY A 105 31.83 0.85 -1.15
C GLY A 105 30.61 0.07 -1.68
N GLY A 106 29.51 0.74 -1.97
CA GLY A 106 28.29 0.13 -2.49
C GLY A 106 28.39 -0.17 -3.99
N VAL A 107 28.10 0.80 -4.83
CA VAL A 107 28.11 0.67 -6.29
C VAL A 107 29.07 1.71 -6.88
N SER A 108 29.93 1.27 -7.80
CA SER A 108 30.77 2.16 -8.59
C SER A 108 30.49 2.03 -10.07
N ILE A 109 30.32 3.16 -10.75
CA ILE A 109 29.78 3.24 -12.11
C ILE A 109 30.73 4.03 -13.00
N TYR A 110 31.11 3.44 -14.13
CA TYR A 110 32.18 3.90 -15.01
C TYR A 110 31.81 3.85 -16.50
N SER A 111 32.67 4.45 -17.31
CA SER A 111 32.80 4.18 -18.75
C SER A 111 31.52 4.39 -19.56
N GLY A 112 30.75 5.44 -19.26
CA GLY A 112 29.57 5.78 -20.06
C GLY A 112 28.32 4.96 -19.74
N ALA A 113 28.35 4.18 -18.65
CA ALA A 113 27.20 3.38 -18.21
C ALA A 113 25.97 4.25 -17.92
N ILE A 114 24.78 3.74 -18.27
CA ILE A 114 23.49 4.35 -17.92
C ILE A 114 22.80 3.45 -16.90
N VAL A 115 22.61 3.94 -15.68
CA VAL A 115 22.10 3.13 -14.56
C VAL A 115 20.91 3.80 -13.88
N ASP A 116 19.83 3.04 -13.76
CA ASP A 116 18.65 3.42 -12.99
C ASP A 116 18.64 2.65 -11.67
N LEU A 117 18.72 3.37 -10.56
CA LEU A 117 18.62 2.84 -9.21
C LEU A 117 17.18 3.05 -8.71
N LYS A 118 16.44 1.96 -8.53
CA LYS A 118 15.02 2.00 -8.18
C LYS A 118 14.79 1.27 -6.86
N LEU A 119 14.28 1.96 -5.84
CA LEU A 119 13.95 1.36 -4.55
C LEU A 119 15.16 0.71 -3.85
N LEU A 120 16.37 1.23 -4.10
CA LEU A 120 17.58 0.66 -3.50
C LEU A 120 17.78 1.13 -2.07
N VAL A 121 18.54 0.34 -1.31
CA VAL A 121 19.05 0.72 -0.01
C VAL A 121 20.58 0.58 -0.02
N PHE A 122 21.27 1.65 0.34
CA PHE A 122 22.70 1.64 0.59
C PHE A 122 22.93 1.82 2.09
N SER A 123 23.44 0.78 2.74
CA SER A 123 23.68 0.77 4.19
C SER A 123 25.14 0.45 4.52
N ASN A 124 25.73 1.21 5.45
CA ASN A 124 27.04 0.91 6.03
C ASN A 124 28.17 0.71 5.00
N ASN A 125 28.07 1.32 3.82
CA ASN A 125 29.10 1.18 2.81
C ASN A 125 30.20 2.22 3.02
N ARG A 126 31.45 1.81 2.82
CA ARG A 126 32.63 2.62 3.11
C ARG A 126 33.55 2.76 1.91
N ALA A 127 33.89 4.01 1.59
CA ALA A 127 34.97 4.37 0.68
C ALA A 127 36.24 4.70 1.47
N THR A 128 37.35 4.03 1.20
CA THR A 128 38.57 4.10 2.03
C THR A 128 39.68 4.95 1.43
N SER A 129 39.51 5.45 0.21
CA SER A 129 40.47 6.38 -0.39
C SER A 129 40.52 7.67 0.42
N SER A 130 41.72 8.23 0.57
CA SER A 130 41.92 9.56 1.12
C SER A 130 41.52 10.69 0.15
N SER A 131 41.32 10.36 -1.13
CA SER A 131 41.04 11.34 -2.18
C SER A 131 39.63 11.25 -2.73
N TYR A 132 39.01 10.08 -2.65
CA TYR A 132 37.70 9.78 -3.21
C TYR A 132 36.73 9.33 -2.12
N GLY A 133 35.44 9.53 -2.31
CA GLY A 133 34.43 9.07 -1.36
C GLY A 133 33.30 8.30 -2.00
N GLY A 134 32.08 8.60 -1.57
CA GLY A 134 30.85 7.98 -2.05
C GLY A 134 30.69 6.58 -1.52
N GLY A 135 30.78 6.40 -0.20
CA GLY A 135 30.61 5.12 0.48
C GLY A 135 29.50 4.30 -0.15
N ALA A 136 28.33 4.89 -0.44
CA ALA A 136 27.29 4.24 -1.22
C ALA A 136 27.54 4.23 -2.74
N ILE A 137 27.63 5.40 -3.38
CA ILE A 137 27.71 5.53 -4.85
C ILE A 137 28.92 6.34 -5.25
N TYR A 138 29.73 5.75 -6.13
CA TYR A 138 30.83 6.43 -6.81
C TYR A 138 30.63 6.46 -8.32
N VAL A 139 30.76 7.63 -8.93
CA VAL A 139 30.66 7.81 -10.38
C VAL A 139 31.91 8.46 -10.94
N TYR A 140 32.41 7.87 -12.02
CA TYR A 140 33.59 8.34 -12.73
C TYR A 140 33.40 8.18 -14.24
N SER A 141 34.03 9.07 -15.01
CA SER A 141 34.02 9.15 -16.48
C SER A 141 32.89 9.99 -17.07
N SER A 142 33.22 10.72 -18.14
CA SER A 142 32.24 11.38 -19.01
C SER A 142 31.31 10.36 -19.66
N GLY A 143 30.04 10.75 -19.87
CA GLY A 143 29.00 9.93 -20.48
C GLY A 143 28.21 9.06 -19.49
N THR A 144 28.73 8.80 -18.29
CA THR A 144 28.04 7.99 -17.28
C THR A 144 26.79 8.72 -16.77
N THR A 145 25.64 8.05 -16.72
CA THR A 145 24.38 8.62 -16.22
C THR A 145 23.79 7.74 -15.14
N VAL A 146 23.42 8.34 -14.00
CA VAL A 146 22.80 7.65 -12.88
C VAL A 146 21.53 8.38 -12.46
N ASN A 147 20.41 7.66 -12.45
CA ASN A 147 19.14 8.16 -11.93
C ASN A 147 18.74 7.37 -10.70
N ALA A 148 18.50 8.04 -9.57
CA ALA A 148 18.03 7.41 -8.35
C ALA A 148 16.58 7.77 -8.05
N TYR A 149 15.73 6.76 -7.86
CA TYR A 149 14.31 6.87 -7.52
C TYR A 149 14.02 6.07 -6.26
N GLY A 150 13.39 6.70 -5.26
CA GLY A 150 13.02 6.03 -4.00
C GLY A 150 14.17 5.29 -3.32
N THR A 151 15.41 5.80 -3.45
CA THR A 151 16.62 5.17 -2.94
C THR A 151 17.03 5.75 -1.59
N ARG A 152 17.38 4.86 -0.66
CA ARG A 152 17.74 5.19 0.72
C ARG A 152 19.23 5.05 0.99
N PHE A 153 19.75 5.94 1.82
CA PHE A 153 21.15 6.00 2.21
C PHE A 153 21.26 6.05 3.74
N ASN A 154 22.00 5.12 4.34
CA ASN A 154 22.10 4.98 5.79
C ASN A 154 23.51 4.60 6.24
N GLY A 155 24.14 5.44 7.05
CA GLY A 155 25.43 5.12 7.69
C GLY A 155 26.56 4.83 6.72
N ASN A 156 26.47 5.32 5.47
CA ASN A 156 27.60 5.24 4.55
C ASN A 156 28.69 6.20 5.00
N THR A 157 29.94 5.92 4.65
CA THR A 157 31.10 6.72 5.08
C THR A 157 32.16 6.82 3.98
N ALA A 158 32.90 7.91 3.96
CA ALA A 158 34.07 8.12 3.14
C ALA A 158 35.24 8.63 4.00
N ASP A 159 36.36 7.90 4.01
CA ASP A 159 37.54 8.27 4.81
C ASP A 159 38.17 9.60 4.35
N SER A 160 37.95 10.00 3.10
CA SER A 160 38.34 11.31 2.58
C SER A 160 37.48 12.48 3.09
N GLY A 161 36.32 12.20 3.70
CA GLY A 161 35.29 13.19 4.00
C GLY A 161 34.59 13.76 2.77
N ASN A 162 34.86 13.22 1.58
CA ASN A 162 34.25 13.70 0.35
C ASN A 162 32.97 12.92 0.04
N GLY A 163 31.83 13.37 0.56
CA GLY A 163 30.52 12.81 0.22
C GLY A 163 30.37 11.36 0.66
N ASP A 164 29.95 11.13 1.89
CA ASP A 164 29.76 9.79 2.47
C ASP A 164 28.77 8.94 1.66
N ASP A 165 27.70 9.54 1.14
CA ASP A 165 26.71 8.82 0.35
C ASP A 165 27.09 8.80 -1.13
N ILE A 166 27.30 9.97 -1.73
CA ILE A 166 27.50 10.06 -3.18
C ILE A 166 28.72 10.91 -3.50
N TYR A 167 29.65 10.31 -4.26
CA TYR A 167 30.79 11.03 -4.82
C TYR A 167 30.78 10.94 -6.33
N ARG A 168 30.57 12.08 -6.98
CA ARG A 168 30.80 12.22 -8.42
C ARG A 168 32.16 12.85 -8.65
N HIS A 169 33.11 12.06 -9.16
CA HIS A 169 34.48 12.51 -9.39
C HIS A 169 34.58 13.52 -10.55
N ILE A 170 34.70 13.03 -11.79
CA ILE A 170 34.83 13.85 -12.99
C ILE A 170 34.01 13.23 -14.11
N GLY A 171 33.29 14.09 -14.83
CA GLY A 171 32.32 13.65 -15.82
C GLY A 171 31.11 12.95 -15.19
N GLY A 172 30.14 12.64 -16.05
CA GLY A 172 28.92 11.95 -15.70
C GLY A 172 27.88 12.81 -14.99
N THR A 173 26.66 12.30 -14.97
CA THR A 173 25.47 12.95 -14.41
C THR A 173 24.85 12.05 -13.37
N ILE A 174 24.58 12.60 -12.19
CA ILE A 174 23.78 11.94 -11.16
C ILE A 174 22.56 12.80 -10.90
N THR A 175 21.37 12.20 -10.99
CA THR A 175 20.11 12.87 -10.69
C THR A 175 19.37 12.11 -9.59
N ILE A 176 19.05 12.83 -8.51
CA ILE A 176 18.17 12.34 -7.45
C ILE A 176 16.75 12.81 -7.76
N HIS A 177 15.87 11.85 -8.04
CA HIS A 177 14.48 12.14 -8.35
C HIS A 177 13.65 12.11 -7.07
N ASN A 178 12.84 13.15 -6.88
CA ASN A 178 11.82 13.23 -5.84
C ASN A 178 10.49 12.65 -6.33
N THR A 179 10.56 11.55 -7.09
CA THR A 179 9.41 10.80 -7.63
C THR A 179 9.64 9.32 -7.42
N CYS A 180 8.55 8.56 -7.36
CA CYS A 180 8.62 7.11 -7.25
C CYS A 180 8.72 6.44 -8.63
N PRO A 181 9.52 5.37 -8.78
CA PRO A 181 9.61 4.66 -10.04
C PRO A 181 8.36 3.83 -10.28
N SER A 182 8.06 3.52 -11.55
CA SER A 182 7.05 2.52 -11.89
C SER A 182 7.34 1.19 -11.16
N PRO A 183 6.32 0.51 -10.60
CA PRO A 183 4.90 0.80 -10.78
C PRO A 183 4.29 1.73 -9.72
N TYR A 184 5.10 2.31 -8.84
CA TYR A 184 4.70 3.22 -7.76
C TYR A 184 4.67 4.69 -8.17
N SER A 185 4.59 5.02 -9.46
CA SER A 185 4.73 6.39 -9.96
C SER A 185 3.65 7.36 -9.46
N SER A 186 2.51 6.85 -8.98
CA SER A 186 1.45 7.63 -8.32
C SER A 186 1.70 7.89 -6.84
N ASN A 187 2.70 7.25 -6.22
CA ASN A 187 2.95 7.39 -4.79
C ASN A 187 3.68 8.69 -4.50
N THR A 188 3.29 9.35 -3.42
CA THR A 188 4.06 10.46 -2.85
C THR A 188 5.34 9.91 -2.22
N PRO A 189 6.54 10.31 -2.69
CA PRO A 189 7.78 9.84 -2.10
C PRO A 189 7.97 10.42 -0.70
N ILE A 190 8.46 9.57 0.20
CA ILE A 190 8.78 9.97 1.57
C ILE A 190 10.23 10.43 1.59
N GLN A 191 10.44 11.72 1.89
CA GLN A 191 11.76 12.30 2.08
C GLN A 191 12.39 11.81 3.39
N GLY A 192 13.64 11.37 3.32
CA GLY A 192 14.47 10.96 4.45
C GLY A 192 15.55 11.98 4.79
N SER A 193 16.70 11.48 5.26
CA SER A 193 17.87 12.29 5.61
C SER A 193 18.45 13.05 4.42
N ALA A 194 19.09 14.19 4.70
CA ALA A 194 19.94 14.86 3.72
C ALA A 194 21.10 13.95 3.32
N LEU A 195 21.47 13.97 2.05
CA LEU A 195 22.60 13.20 1.53
C LEU A 195 23.89 13.99 1.72
N ASP A 196 24.93 13.31 2.19
CA ASP A 196 26.28 13.84 2.08
C ASP A 196 26.82 13.54 0.68
N THR A 197 27.10 14.61 -0.08
CA THR A 197 27.46 14.51 -1.49
C THR A 197 28.65 15.37 -1.83
N SER A 198 29.49 14.88 -2.73
CA SER A 198 30.56 15.66 -3.34
C SER A 198 30.48 15.62 -4.85
N GLY A 199 30.62 16.80 -5.46
CA GLY A 199 30.41 17.01 -6.88
C GLY A 199 29.04 17.58 -7.27
N THR A 200 28.84 17.78 -8.57
CA THR A 200 27.62 18.30 -9.18
C THR A 200 26.56 17.21 -9.27
N ILE A 201 25.58 17.24 -8.37
CA ILE A 201 24.45 16.31 -8.32
C ILE A 201 23.17 17.11 -8.60
N ASN A 202 22.32 16.60 -9.49
CA ASN A 202 21.05 17.22 -9.86
C ASN A 202 19.92 16.75 -8.94
N GLY A 203 18.94 17.63 -8.69
CA GLY A 203 17.78 17.36 -7.85
C GLY A 203 18.01 17.66 -6.37
N ASN A 204 16.99 17.36 -5.56
CA ASN A 204 17.03 17.59 -4.12
C ASN A 204 17.84 16.48 -3.44
N LYS A 205 18.91 16.87 -2.73
CA LYS A 205 19.89 15.96 -2.13
C LYS A 205 19.38 15.34 -0.82
N TYR A 206 18.30 14.60 -0.91
CA TYR A 206 17.73 13.82 0.18
C TYR A 206 17.61 12.37 -0.24
N SER A 207 17.71 11.48 0.76
CA SER A 207 17.22 10.11 0.65
C SER A 207 15.72 10.15 0.37
N TYR A 208 15.22 9.26 -0.48
CA TYR A 208 13.79 9.08 -0.69
C TYR A 208 13.43 7.62 -0.50
N SER A 209 12.22 7.36 -0.02
CA SER A 209 11.66 6.01 -0.01
C SER A 209 10.28 6.03 -0.65
N CYS A 210 9.97 4.95 -1.34
CA CYS A 210 8.65 4.70 -1.88
C CYS A 210 8.14 3.47 -1.17
N THR A 211 7.17 3.64 -0.30
CA THR A 211 6.49 2.50 0.29
C THR A 211 5.59 1.87 -0.76
N PRO A 212 5.40 0.54 -0.73
CA PRO A 212 4.34 -0.08 -1.49
C PRO A 212 3.00 0.60 -1.14
N TYR A 213 2.14 0.86 -2.13
CA TYR A 213 0.90 1.60 -1.87
C TYR A 213 0.02 0.79 -0.92
N SER A 214 -0.29 1.37 0.24
CA SER A 214 -1.26 0.83 1.19
C SER A 214 -2.57 1.55 0.93
N CYS A 215 -3.67 0.80 0.77
CA CYS A 215 -4.98 1.41 0.55
C CYS A 215 -5.30 2.40 1.66
N ASN A 216 -5.88 3.54 1.29
CA ASN A 216 -6.40 4.46 2.29
C ASN A 216 -7.55 3.79 3.08
N ALA A 217 -7.92 4.40 4.20
CA ALA A 217 -9.15 4.06 4.89
C ALA A 217 -10.33 4.05 3.89
N GLY A 218 -11.28 3.15 4.11
CA GLY A 218 -12.39 2.91 3.21
C GLY A 218 -12.08 1.99 2.04
N SER A 219 -10.85 1.51 1.85
CA SER A 219 -10.51 0.59 0.75
C SER A 219 -9.55 -0.52 1.23
N TYR A 220 -9.49 -1.62 0.48
CA TYR A 220 -8.60 -2.76 0.75
C TYR A 220 -7.98 -3.29 -0.54
N ASN A 221 -6.84 -3.98 -0.43
CA ASN A 221 -6.17 -4.61 -1.56
C ASN A 221 -6.23 -6.13 -1.44
N PRO A 222 -7.12 -6.82 -2.17
CA PRO A 222 -7.23 -8.28 -2.10
C PRO A 222 -6.10 -9.00 -2.85
N THR A 223 -5.20 -8.27 -3.50
CA THR A 223 -4.11 -8.82 -4.30
C THR A 223 -2.77 -8.64 -3.60
N THR A 224 -1.74 -9.35 -4.06
CA THR A 224 -0.35 -9.11 -3.62
C THR A 224 0.30 -7.91 -4.33
N SER A 225 -0.45 -7.18 -5.17
CA SER A 225 0.07 -6.09 -6.00
C SER A 225 -0.08 -4.75 -5.26
N ASN A 226 1.02 -4.13 -4.85
CA ASN A 226 1.01 -2.89 -4.06
C ASN A 226 0.74 -1.60 -4.89
N LEU A 227 -0.21 -1.66 -5.81
CA LEU A 227 -0.61 -0.57 -6.70
C LEU A 227 -1.88 0.11 -6.19
N LEU A 228 -2.00 1.42 -6.40
CA LEU A 228 -3.23 2.17 -6.12
C LEU A 228 -4.44 1.56 -6.84
N SER A 229 -4.27 1.13 -8.10
CA SER A 229 -5.34 0.50 -8.89
C SER A 229 -5.76 -0.88 -8.36
N ALA A 230 -5.00 -1.47 -7.44
CA ALA A 230 -5.36 -2.73 -6.80
C ALA A 230 -6.25 -2.52 -5.57
N CYS A 231 -6.40 -1.29 -5.09
CA CYS A 231 -7.32 -0.97 -4.02
C CYS A 231 -8.77 -1.00 -4.49
N GLN A 232 -9.60 -1.70 -3.73
CA GLN A 232 -11.03 -1.81 -3.90
C GLN A 232 -11.69 -1.12 -2.71
N ASP A 233 -12.68 -0.28 -2.99
CA ASP A 233 -13.44 0.37 -1.93
C ASP A 233 -14.27 -0.65 -1.15
N CYS A 234 -14.42 -0.41 0.15
CA CYS A 234 -15.48 -1.02 0.93
C CYS A 234 -16.81 -0.72 0.23
N GLY A 235 -17.63 -1.75 0.04
CA GLY A 235 -18.93 -1.63 -0.60
C GLY A 235 -19.91 -0.77 0.22
N GLU A 236 -21.06 -0.48 -0.38
CA GLU A 236 -22.19 0.14 0.32
C GLU A 236 -22.54 -0.63 1.59
N GLY A 237 -23.08 0.09 2.58
CA GLY A 237 -23.38 -0.47 3.90
C GLY A 237 -22.15 -0.82 4.74
N LYS A 238 -20.92 -0.52 4.29
CA LYS A 238 -19.69 -0.80 5.03
C LYS A 238 -18.77 0.42 5.13
N TYR A 239 -17.89 0.41 6.12
CA TYR A 239 -16.83 1.40 6.29
C TYR A 239 -15.53 0.76 6.80
N SER A 240 -14.39 1.42 6.62
CA SER A 240 -13.13 1.00 7.25
C SER A 240 -12.30 2.20 7.66
N ALA A 241 -11.95 2.30 8.96
CA ALA A 241 -10.99 3.29 9.44
C ALA A 241 -9.52 2.86 9.24
N SER A 242 -9.29 1.60 8.83
CA SER A 242 -7.94 1.03 8.73
C SER A 242 -7.30 1.38 7.40
N THR A 243 -6.08 1.89 7.44
CA THR A 243 -5.21 2.02 6.27
C THR A 243 -4.43 0.72 6.04
N GLY A 244 -4.09 0.44 4.79
CA GLY A 244 -3.34 -0.75 4.40
C GLY A 244 -4.11 -2.07 4.53
N ALA A 245 -5.45 -2.02 4.55
CA ALA A 245 -6.26 -3.22 4.58
C ALA A 245 -5.98 -4.11 3.36
N THR A 246 -5.85 -5.42 3.59
CA THR A 246 -5.53 -6.43 2.56
C THR A 246 -6.71 -7.31 2.21
N SER A 247 -7.88 -7.06 2.79
CA SER A 247 -9.08 -7.85 2.55
C SER A 247 -10.35 -7.08 2.88
N ASP A 248 -11.46 -7.45 2.26
CA ASP A 248 -12.80 -6.93 2.57
C ASP A 248 -13.21 -7.17 4.02
N ALA A 249 -12.61 -8.15 4.71
CA ALA A 249 -12.90 -8.43 6.11
C ALA A 249 -12.57 -7.27 7.06
N THR A 250 -11.80 -6.27 6.60
CA THR A 250 -11.54 -5.05 7.36
C THR A 250 -12.65 -4.00 7.20
N CYS A 251 -13.51 -4.13 6.18
CA CYS A 251 -14.70 -3.32 5.99
C CYS A 251 -15.77 -3.79 6.98
N GLN A 252 -16.08 -2.93 7.95
CA GLN A 252 -17.08 -3.14 8.99
C GLN A 252 -18.44 -2.75 8.46
N ASP A 253 -19.44 -3.58 8.71
CA ASP A 253 -20.82 -3.29 8.38
C ASP A 253 -21.34 -2.10 9.19
N CYS A 254 -22.18 -1.26 8.58
CA CYS A 254 -23.04 -0.34 9.31
C CYS A 254 -23.87 -1.14 10.32
N SER A 255 -23.98 -0.62 11.53
CA SER A 255 -24.73 -1.28 12.60
C SER A 255 -26.22 -1.36 12.28
N GLU A 256 -26.95 -2.23 13.00
CA GLU A 256 -28.41 -2.25 12.98
C GLU A 256 -29.00 -0.85 13.20
N GLY A 257 -30.17 -0.60 12.64
CA GLY A 257 -30.79 0.72 12.64
C GLY A 257 -30.13 1.73 11.71
N LYS A 258 -29.07 1.37 10.96
CA LYS A 258 -28.39 2.27 10.02
C LYS A 258 -28.23 1.67 8.63
N PHE A 259 -28.00 2.51 7.63
CA PHE A 259 -27.67 2.14 6.26
C PHE A 259 -26.62 3.08 5.65
N SER A 260 -25.94 2.67 4.58
CA SER A 260 -25.10 3.60 3.81
C SER A 260 -25.10 3.28 2.32
N THR A 261 -25.28 4.30 1.48
CA THR A 261 -25.20 4.21 0.01
C THR A 261 -23.81 4.60 -0.53
N SER A 262 -22.86 4.93 0.34
CA SER A 262 -21.52 5.36 -0.06
C SER A 262 -20.57 4.18 -0.11
N THR A 263 -19.85 4.02 -1.21
CA THR A 263 -18.65 3.18 -1.26
C THR A 263 -17.47 3.96 -0.68
N GLY A 264 -16.46 3.25 -0.17
CA GLY A 264 -15.23 3.90 0.29
C GLY A 264 -15.37 4.65 1.63
N ALA A 265 -16.41 4.36 2.41
CA ALA A 265 -16.64 5.05 3.68
C ALA A 265 -15.53 4.77 4.68
N THR A 266 -15.05 5.81 5.37
CA THR A 266 -13.90 5.72 6.29
C THR A 266 -14.30 5.57 7.75
N SER A 267 -15.59 5.74 8.08
CA SER A 267 -16.09 5.65 9.45
C SER A 267 -17.60 5.38 9.48
N ASP A 268 -18.11 4.92 10.63
CA ASP A 268 -19.54 4.72 10.90
C ASP A 268 -20.38 5.99 10.76
N VAL A 269 -19.76 7.18 10.80
CA VAL A 269 -20.47 8.46 10.61
C VAL A 269 -21.13 8.55 9.23
N THR A 270 -20.63 7.80 8.24
CA THR A 270 -21.24 7.72 6.91
C THR A 270 -22.46 6.80 6.87
N CYS A 271 -22.68 5.99 7.91
CA CYS A 271 -23.90 5.21 8.10
C CYS A 271 -25.02 6.12 8.63
N GLN A 272 -26.07 6.28 7.83
CA GLN A 272 -27.26 7.07 8.11
C GLN A 272 -28.23 6.25 8.94
N ASP A 273 -28.79 6.86 9.98
CA ASP A 273 -29.83 6.24 10.79
C ASP A 273 -31.11 6.03 9.98
N CYS A 274 -31.80 4.92 10.23
CA CYS A 274 -33.21 4.80 9.88
C CYS A 274 -33.99 5.95 10.53
N GLY A 275 -34.86 6.59 9.76
CA GLY A 275 -35.66 7.72 10.24
C GLY A 275 -36.64 7.32 11.35
N GLU A 276 -37.24 8.34 11.98
CA GLU A 276 -38.35 8.15 12.91
C GLU A 276 -39.46 7.28 12.28
N GLY A 277 -40.20 6.57 13.12
CA GLY A 277 -41.22 5.62 12.67
C GLY A 277 -40.67 4.36 12.03
N LYS A 278 -39.34 4.19 11.88
CA LYS A 278 -38.73 2.99 11.29
C LYS A 278 -37.71 2.33 12.19
N PHE A 279 -37.42 1.06 11.93
CA PHE A 279 -36.34 0.30 12.56
C PHE A 279 -35.65 -0.61 11.54
N SER A 280 -34.42 -1.07 11.82
CA SER A 280 -33.76 -2.10 11.02
C SER A 280 -32.98 -3.06 11.92
N THR A 281 -33.19 -4.36 11.74
CA THR A 281 -32.42 -5.43 12.38
C THR A 281 -31.25 -5.92 11.52
N SER A 282 -31.06 -5.35 10.33
CA SER A 282 -29.98 -5.76 9.42
C SER A 282 -28.74 -4.91 9.68
N THR A 283 -27.60 -5.56 9.87
CA THR A 283 -26.30 -4.91 9.66
C THR A 283 -26.02 -4.79 8.18
N GLY A 284 -25.14 -3.87 7.80
CA GLY A 284 -24.66 -3.75 6.42
C GLY A 284 -25.72 -3.26 5.42
N ALA A 285 -26.78 -2.60 5.89
CA ALA A 285 -27.84 -2.14 5.00
C ALA A 285 -27.31 -1.10 4.01
N THR A 286 -27.67 -1.24 2.74
CA THR A 286 -27.17 -0.37 1.67
C THR A 286 -28.14 0.77 1.33
N SER A 287 -29.36 0.75 1.86
CA SER A 287 -30.38 1.78 1.61
C SER A 287 -31.45 1.83 2.70
N ASP A 288 -32.15 2.97 2.79
CA ASP A 288 -33.33 3.19 3.65
C ASP A 288 -34.47 2.20 3.38
N ALA A 289 -34.50 1.54 2.21
CA ALA A 289 -35.50 0.50 1.95
C ALA A 289 -35.38 -0.71 2.89
N THR A 290 -34.25 -0.86 3.58
CA THR A 290 -34.03 -1.90 4.60
C THR A 290 -34.69 -1.53 5.94
N CYS A 291 -34.95 -0.24 6.16
CA CYS A 291 -35.64 0.26 7.35
C CYS A 291 -37.13 -0.08 7.24
N GLN A 292 -37.61 -0.89 8.17
CA GLN A 292 -38.99 -1.34 8.28
C GLN A 292 -39.81 -0.31 9.05
N ASP A 293 -40.97 0.02 8.52
CA ASP A 293 -41.93 0.90 9.18
C ASP A 293 -42.49 0.22 10.45
N CYS A 294 -42.69 1.00 11.52
CA CYS A 294 -43.53 0.60 12.64
C CYS A 294 -44.92 0.23 12.11
N SER A 295 -45.47 -0.88 12.59
CA SER A 295 -46.80 -1.35 12.20
C SER A 295 -47.89 -0.34 12.59
N GLU A 296 -49.06 -0.44 11.96
CA GLU A 296 -50.23 0.32 12.38
C GLU A 296 -50.53 0.15 13.88
N GLY A 297 -51.11 1.17 14.49
CA GLY A 297 -51.33 1.22 15.93
C GLY A 297 -50.09 1.55 16.75
N LYS A 298 -48.90 1.71 16.14
CA LYS A 298 -47.65 2.08 16.81
C LYS A 298 -47.00 3.33 16.22
N PHE A 299 -46.12 3.98 16.98
CA PHE A 299 -45.28 5.09 16.54
C PHE A 299 -43.86 5.02 17.14
N SER A 300 -42.87 5.66 16.52
CA SER A 300 -41.52 5.82 17.08
C SER A 300 -40.96 7.21 16.80
N THR A 301 -40.48 7.90 17.82
CA THR A 301 -39.76 9.17 17.70
C THR A 301 -38.23 8.98 17.69
N SER A 302 -37.75 7.74 17.72
CA SER A 302 -36.31 7.44 17.72
C SER A 302 -35.83 7.23 16.30
N THR A 303 -34.74 7.91 15.92
CA THR A 303 -33.94 7.49 14.78
C THR A 303 -33.05 6.31 15.19
N GLY A 304 -32.57 5.55 14.21
CA GLY A 304 -31.59 4.49 14.45
C GLY A 304 -32.13 3.30 15.24
N ALA A 305 -33.46 3.08 15.25
CA ALA A 305 -34.05 2.00 16.01
C ALA A 305 -33.64 0.62 15.43
N THR A 306 -33.29 -0.30 16.30
CA THR A 306 -32.78 -1.63 15.90
C THR A 306 -33.83 -2.73 15.93
N SER A 307 -35.03 -2.47 16.46
CA SER A 307 -36.12 -3.46 16.52
C SER A 307 -37.49 -2.80 16.66
N ASP A 308 -38.55 -3.57 16.37
CA ASP A 308 -39.96 -3.17 16.54
C ASP A 308 -40.32 -2.84 18.00
N VAL A 309 -39.52 -3.27 18.98
CA VAL A 309 -39.76 -2.94 20.40
C VAL A 309 -39.69 -1.43 20.66
N THR A 310 -38.95 -0.69 19.84
CA THR A 310 -38.88 0.79 19.92
C THR A 310 -40.18 1.45 19.41
N CYS A 311 -40.99 0.73 18.62
CA CYS A 311 -42.31 1.19 18.20
C CYS A 311 -43.28 1.09 19.39
N GLN A 312 -43.67 2.25 19.91
CA GLN A 312 -44.58 2.40 21.03
C GLN A 312 -46.03 2.27 20.55
N ASP A 313 -46.82 1.48 21.26
CA ASP A 313 -48.26 1.40 21.02
C ASP A 313 -48.92 2.77 21.24
N CYS A 314 -49.91 3.09 20.41
CA CYS A 314 -50.81 4.20 20.69
C CYS A 314 -51.48 4.00 22.06
N GLY A 315 -51.63 5.09 22.81
CA GLY A 315 -52.28 5.04 24.13
C GLY A 315 -53.71 4.48 24.07
N GLU A 316 -54.21 4.01 25.21
CA GLU A 316 -55.53 3.37 25.32
C GLU A 316 -56.63 4.17 24.61
N GLY A 317 -57.41 3.48 23.76
CA GLY A 317 -58.50 4.07 23.00
C GLY A 317 -58.10 4.89 21.76
N LYS A 318 -56.81 4.92 21.41
CA LYS A 318 -56.29 5.55 20.18
C LYS A 318 -55.67 4.52 19.23
N TYR A 319 -55.68 4.82 17.94
CA TYR A 319 -55.04 4.02 16.89
C TYR A 319 -54.45 4.92 15.81
N SER A 320 -53.32 4.53 15.23
CA SER A 320 -52.76 5.14 14.02
C SER A 320 -52.94 4.20 12.84
N THR A 321 -53.64 4.64 11.80
CA THR A 321 -53.81 3.87 10.56
C THR A 321 -52.61 4.00 9.61
N SER A 322 -51.60 4.78 9.97
CA SER A 322 -50.37 4.93 9.18
C SER A 322 -49.33 3.97 9.71
N THR A 323 -48.75 3.14 8.84
CA THR A 323 -47.44 2.56 9.11
C THR A 323 -46.39 3.68 9.16
N GLY A 324 -45.32 3.46 9.91
CA GLY A 324 -44.21 4.41 9.99
C GLY A 324 -44.54 5.70 10.75
N ALA A 325 -45.53 5.68 11.64
CA ALA A 325 -45.92 6.87 12.39
C ALA A 325 -44.78 7.37 13.29
N THR A 326 -44.52 8.68 13.25
CA THR A 326 -43.37 9.28 13.95
C THR A 326 -43.72 9.91 15.30
N SER A 327 -45.00 10.01 15.67
CA SER A 327 -45.42 10.61 16.95
C SER A 327 -46.82 10.19 17.39
N ASP A 328 -47.11 10.26 18.71
CA ASP A 328 -48.45 10.03 19.29
C ASP A 328 -49.52 10.97 18.72
N ALA A 329 -49.16 12.12 18.14
CA ALA A 329 -50.11 13.03 17.53
C ALA A 329 -50.87 12.40 16.34
N THR A 330 -50.32 11.33 15.75
CA THR A 330 -50.97 10.54 14.70
C THR A 330 -51.97 9.51 15.24
N CYS A 331 -51.89 9.18 16.54
CA CYS A 331 -52.82 8.29 17.21
C CYS A 331 -54.15 9.01 17.44
N GLN A 332 -55.14 8.69 16.63
CA GLN A 332 -56.49 9.27 16.73
C GLN A 332 -57.37 8.39 17.61
N GLY A 333 -58.20 9.01 18.45
CA GLY A 333 -59.21 8.29 19.20
C GLY A 333 -60.26 7.70 18.26
N GLU A 334 -60.72 6.48 18.52
CA GLU A 334 -61.83 5.92 17.75
C GLU A 334 -63.11 6.72 18.02
N ASN A 335 -63.51 7.56 17.06
CA ASN A 335 -64.84 8.15 17.09
C ASN A 335 -65.84 7.02 16.82
N ARG A 336 -66.81 6.81 17.73
CA ARG A 336 -67.88 5.79 17.62
C ARG A 336 -68.72 5.84 16.33
N GLN A 337 -68.51 6.82 15.46
CA GLN A 337 -69.17 6.94 14.16
C GLN A 337 -68.42 6.25 13.02
N ASP A 338 -67.12 5.91 13.18
CA ASP A 338 -66.32 5.22 12.16
C ASP A 338 -66.43 3.68 12.18
N LEU A 339 -67.19 3.13 13.13
CA LEU A 339 -67.50 1.69 13.23
C LEU A 339 -68.27 1.10 12.02
N LYS A 340 -68.61 1.92 11.01
CA LYS A 340 -69.38 1.48 9.84
C LYS A 340 -68.56 1.24 8.57
N LEU A 341 -67.26 1.51 8.51
CA LEU A 341 -66.50 1.35 7.25
C LEU A 341 -65.29 0.40 7.24
N GLN A 342 -64.78 -0.11 8.38
CA GLN A 342 -63.58 -0.98 8.36
C GLN A 342 -63.80 -2.44 8.81
N HIS A 343 -64.99 -2.82 9.27
CA HIS A 343 -65.24 -4.19 9.77
C HIS A 343 -65.60 -5.24 8.69
N HIS A 344 -65.33 -4.98 7.40
CA HIS A 344 -65.77 -5.90 6.34
C HIS A 344 -64.80 -7.05 6.00
N GLN A 345 -63.70 -7.22 6.72
CA GLN A 345 -62.80 -8.37 6.55
C GLN A 345 -62.31 -8.89 7.92
N GLY A 346 -63.11 -9.73 8.61
CA GLY A 346 -62.52 -10.73 9.51
C GLY A 346 -63.10 -11.00 10.91
N CYS A 347 -64.01 -10.19 11.47
CA CYS A 347 -64.54 -10.49 12.81
C CYS A 347 -65.75 -11.42 12.76
N THR A 348 -65.52 -12.73 12.89
CA THR A 348 -66.56 -13.70 13.28
C THR A 348 -66.84 -13.58 14.77
N LEU A 349 -67.99 -12.98 15.12
CA LEU A 349 -68.56 -13.03 16.46
C LEU A 349 -68.86 -14.50 16.83
N HIS A 350 -68.08 -15.06 17.76
CA HIS A 350 -68.46 -16.29 18.44
C HIS A 350 -69.57 -15.96 19.44
N SER A 351 -70.82 -16.15 19.02
CA SER A 351 -72.00 -16.04 19.88
C SER A 351 -72.04 -17.23 20.84
N VAL A 352 -71.78 -16.99 22.13
CA VAL A 352 -72.10 -17.97 23.18
C VAL A 352 -73.58 -17.76 23.52
N GLY A 353 -74.43 -18.59 22.91
CA GLY A 353 -75.86 -18.60 23.19
C GLY A 353 -76.16 -19.22 24.56
N HIS A 354 -76.92 -18.52 25.38
CA HIS A 354 -77.75 -19.12 26.42
C HIS A 354 -79.22 -18.71 26.22
N PRO A 355 -80.18 -19.63 26.44
CA PRO A 355 -81.51 -19.53 25.85
C PRO A 355 -82.44 -18.66 26.69
N ILE A 356 -83.33 -17.95 25.99
CA ILE A 356 -84.48 -17.27 26.57
C ILE A 356 -85.58 -18.32 26.81
N LEU A 357 -86.09 -18.41 28.04
CA LEU A 357 -87.35 -19.10 28.35
C LEU A 357 -88.41 -18.02 28.63
N TYR A 358 -89.43 -17.94 27.78
CA TYR A 358 -90.69 -17.24 28.10
C TYR A 358 -91.76 -18.29 28.34
N LEU A 359 -92.20 -18.38 29.61
CA LEU A 359 -93.59 -18.49 30.05
C LEU A 359 -93.64 -17.97 31.50
#